data_AF-A0A9D6KZH7-F1
#
_entry.id   AF-A0A9D6KZH7-F1
#
_cell.length_a   1.000
_cell.length_b   1.000
_cell.length_c   1.000
_cell.angle_alpha   90.00
_cell.angle_beta   90.00
_cell.angle_gamma   90.00
#
_symmetry.space_group_name_H-M   'P 1'
#
loop_
_entity.id
_entity.type
_entity.pdbx_description
1 polymer ?
#
loop_
_entity_poly.entity_id
_entity_poly.type
_entity_poly.pdbx_seq_one_letter_code
_entity_poly.pdbx_strand_id
1 'polypeptide(L)'
;MSLAQATPEPAAALKYKRVLLKISGEALMGDGQYGIDTATCERFAQEVLEARKAGAQICLVIGGGNIFRGMAGAAKGMERASADYMGMLATVMNALAMQNAIESLGGYARVLSAIPMVTVCEPYIRRRAMRQVLARDLKVMDASAIALMRDNAIPIVVFSIHKRGALADVISGRGISTTISD
;
A
#
# COMPACT_ATOMS: atom_id res chain seq x y z
N MET A 1 12.78 16.48 -45.33
CA MET A 1 13.40 15.59 -44.33
C MET A 1 12.38 15.34 -43.23
N SER A 2 11.79 14.14 -43.20
CA SER A 2 10.80 13.76 -42.20
C SER A 2 11.52 13.34 -40.91
N LEU A 3 11.22 14.02 -39.81
CA LEU A 3 11.67 13.61 -38.47
C LEU A 3 10.88 12.35 -38.10
N ALA A 4 11.53 11.19 -38.25
CA ALA A 4 11.03 9.93 -37.71
C ALA A 4 10.86 10.10 -36.20
N GLN A 5 9.61 10.14 -35.74
CA GLN A 5 9.27 10.07 -34.34
C GLN A 5 9.73 8.70 -33.84
N ALA A 6 10.70 8.70 -32.92
CA ALA A 6 11.12 7.49 -32.22
C ALA A 6 9.90 6.89 -31.51
N THR A 7 9.43 5.74 -31.97
CA THR A 7 8.51 4.90 -31.23
C THR A 7 9.15 4.58 -29.87
N PRO A 8 8.48 4.86 -28.73
CA PRO A 8 9.03 4.51 -27.44
C PRO A 8 9.27 3.00 -27.40
N GLU A 9 10.49 2.59 -27.02
CA GLU A 9 10.82 1.19 -26.80
C GLU A 9 9.76 0.54 -25.91
N PRO A 10 9.33 -0.71 -26.20
CA PRO A 10 8.38 -1.39 -25.35
C PRO A 10 8.97 -1.50 -23.95
N ALA A 11 8.30 -0.86 -22.97
CA ALA A 11 8.69 -0.92 -21.57
C ALA A 11 8.94 -2.39 -21.18
N ALA A 12 10.14 -2.68 -20.67
CA ALA A 12 10.55 -4.04 -20.31
C ALA A 12 9.44 -4.76 -19.54
N ALA A 13 9.13 -6.00 -19.95
CA ALA A 13 8.00 -6.75 -19.38
C ALA A 13 8.12 -6.86 -17.85
N LEU A 14 7.14 -6.32 -17.12
CA LEU A 14 7.07 -6.42 -15.67
C LEU A 14 6.99 -7.90 -15.24
N LYS A 15 7.85 -8.31 -14.31
CA LYS A 15 7.79 -9.65 -13.68
C LYS A 15 6.47 -9.81 -12.94
N TYR A 16 6.05 -8.78 -12.21
CA TYR A 16 4.78 -8.77 -11.48
C TYR A 16 3.85 -7.69 -12.05
N LYS A 17 2.85 -8.11 -12.82
CA LYS A 17 1.80 -7.20 -13.33
C LYS A 17 0.83 -6.75 -12.22
N ARG A 18 0.66 -7.57 -11.18
CA ARG A 18 -0.22 -7.35 -10.04
C ARG A 18 0.55 -7.65 -8.77
N VAL A 19 0.55 -6.71 -7.82
CA VAL A 19 1.24 -6.86 -6.54
C VAL A 19 0.41 -6.32 -5.38
N LEU A 20 0.43 -7.05 -4.26
CA LEU A 20 0.17 -6.45 -2.95
C LEU A 20 1.50 -5.97 -2.38
N LEU A 21 1.60 -4.69 -2.10
CA LEU A 21 2.70 -4.08 -1.37
C LEU A 21 2.27 -3.87 0.08
N LYS A 22 2.86 -4.64 0.99
CA LYS A 22 2.69 -4.46 2.43
C LYS A 22 3.78 -3.53 2.96
N ILE A 23 3.37 -2.44 3.58
CA ILE A 23 4.20 -1.44 4.25
C ILE A 23 3.96 -1.58 5.76
N SER A 24 5.01 -1.61 6.59
CA SER A 24 4.83 -1.50 8.05
C SER A 24 4.41 -0.09 8.42
N GLY A 25 3.69 0.08 9.52
CA GLY A 25 3.36 1.44 9.99
C GLY A 25 4.61 2.23 10.32
N GLU A 26 5.60 1.55 10.90
CA GLU A 26 6.92 2.07 11.23
C GLU A 26 7.65 2.67 10.03
N ALA A 27 7.44 2.13 8.83
CA ALA A 27 8.08 2.66 7.63
C ALA A 27 7.60 4.08 7.29
N LEU A 28 6.44 4.52 7.80
CA LEU A 28 5.92 5.88 7.60
C LEU A 28 6.45 6.91 8.59
N MET A 29 7.25 6.52 9.59
CA MET A 29 7.68 7.43 10.66
C MET A 29 8.87 8.32 10.26
N GLY A 30 9.55 8.04 9.15
CA GLY A 30 10.81 8.72 8.80
C GLY A 30 11.84 8.58 9.92
N ASP A 31 12.46 9.69 10.29
CA ASP A 31 13.40 9.78 11.43
C ASP A 31 12.69 9.99 12.78
N GLY A 32 11.36 10.06 12.78
CA GLY A 32 10.54 10.27 13.98
C GLY A 32 10.35 9.01 14.83
N GLN A 33 9.88 9.22 16.07
CA GLN A 33 9.60 8.12 17.03
C GLN A 33 8.13 7.70 17.07
N TYR A 34 7.22 8.49 16.48
CA TYR A 34 5.79 8.26 16.46
C TYR A 34 5.14 9.05 15.31
N GLY A 35 3.98 8.62 14.85
CA GLY A 35 3.18 9.39 13.90
C GLY A 35 3.47 9.05 12.44
N ILE A 36 3.18 10.00 11.56
CA ILE A 36 3.30 9.86 10.10
C ILE A 36 4.15 11.02 9.60
N ASP A 37 5.28 10.70 8.97
CA ASP A 37 6.13 11.68 8.32
C ASP A 37 5.67 11.91 6.87
N THR A 38 5.21 13.13 6.60
CA THR A 38 4.66 13.52 5.29
C THR A 38 5.66 13.29 4.16
N ALA A 39 6.93 13.65 4.36
CA ALA A 39 7.96 13.47 3.34
C ALA A 39 8.17 11.98 3.01
N THR A 40 8.07 11.10 3.99
CA THR A 40 8.15 9.65 3.79
C THR A 40 6.94 9.10 3.05
N CYS A 41 5.73 9.55 3.39
CA CYS A 41 4.53 9.22 2.64
C CYS A 41 4.62 9.66 1.17
N GLU A 42 5.07 10.89 0.89
CA GLU A 42 5.24 11.39 -0.48
C GLU A 42 6.28 10.59 -1.27
N ARG A 43 7.41 10.22 -0.64
CA ARG A 43 8.41 9.34 -1.29
C ARG A 43 7.80 8.00 -1.71
N PHE A 44 7.06 7.35 -0.81
CA PHE A 44 6.41 6.07 -1.12
C PHE A 44 5.30 6.22 -2.15
N ALA A 45 4.50 7.29 -2.06
CA ALA A 45 3.48 7.62 -3.05
C ALA A 45 4.09 7.79 -4.44
N GLN A 46 5.22 8.49 -4.56
CA GLN A 46 5.95 8.64 -5.82
C GLN A 46 6.37 7.29 -6.40
N GLU A 47 6.97 6.40 -5.59
CA GLU A 47 7.38 5.07 -6.06
C GLU A 47 6.19 4.25 -6.58
N VAL A 48 5.07 4.31 -5.87
CA VAL A 48 3.84 3.63 -6.28
C VAL A 48 3.30 4.19 -7.60
N LEU A 49 3.35 5.51 -7.79
CA LEU A 49 2.92 6.14 -9.03
C LEU A 49 3.84 5.80 -10.20
N GLU A 50 5.16 5.76 -10.01
CA GLU A 50 6.10 5.32 -11.04
C GLU A 50 5.88 3.86 -11.44
N ALA A 51 5.68 2.99 -10.45
CA ALA A 51 5.35 1.59 -10.71
C ALA A 51 4.02 1.44 -11.47
N ARG A 52 3.01 2.27 -11.17
CA ARG A 52 1.74 2.31 -11.90
C ARG A 52 1.92 2.81 -13.34
N LYS A 53 2.74 3.85 -13.56
CA LYS A 53 3.10 4.34 -14.91
C LYS A 53 3.79 3.26 -15.74
N ALA A 54 4.59 2.40 -15.12
CA ALA A 54 5.20 1.24 -15.75
C ALA A 54 4.20 0.10 -16.07
N GLY A 55 2.93 0.22 -15.66
CA GLY A 55 1.86 -0.73 -15.95
C GLY A 55 1.54 -1.71 -14.83
N ALA A 56 2.14 -1.56 -13.64
CA ALA A 56 1.82 -2.40 -12.49
C ALA A 56 0.45 -2.03 -11.89
N GLN A 57 -0.31 -3.04 -11.51
CA GLN A 57 -1.52 -2.92 -10.71
C GLN A 57 -1.17 -3.17 -9.24
N ILE A 58 -1.37 -2.16 -8.40
CA ILE A 58 -0.82 -2.15 -7.04
C ILE A 58 -1.95 -2.01 -6.02
N CYS A 59 -1.96 -2.90 -5.04
CA CYS A 59 -2.71 -2.76 -3.81
C CYS A 59 -1.73 -2.53 -2.66
N LEU A 60 -2.00 -1.54 -1.81
CA LEU A 60 -1.22 -1.21 -0.63
C LEU A 60 -1.89 -1.77 0.61
N VAL A 61 -1.09 -2.27 1.55
CA VAL A 61 -1.52 -2.59 2.91
C VAL A 61 -0.57 -1.90 3.87
N ILE A 62 -1.09 -1.06 4.75
CA ILE A 62 -0.24 -0.30 5.67
C ILE A 62 -0.57 -0.69 7.11
N GLY A 63 0.43 -1.20 7.83
CA GLY A 63 0.28 -1.52 9.25
C GLY A 63 0.06 -0.26 10.09
N GLY A 64 -0.52 -0.40 11.29
CA GLY A 64 -0.81 0.73 12.20
C GLY A 64 0.23 0.95 13.30
N GLY A 65 1.36 0.24 13.28
CA GLY A 65 2.31 0.15 14.40
C GLY A 65 2.87 1.50 14.87
N ASN A 66 3.11 2.42 13.95
CA ASN A 66 3.55 3.80 14.22
C ASN A 66 2.56 4.65 15.02
N ILE A 67 1.26 4.36 14.95
CA ILE A 67 0.19 5.05 15.70
C ILE A 67 -0.21 4.22 16.93
N PHE A 68 -0.28 2.90 16.80
CA PHE A 68 -0.66 2.04 17.92
C PHE A 68 0.39 2.04 19.04
N ARG A 69 1.69 2.13 18.71
CA ARG A 69 2.77 2.11 19.71
C ARG A 69 2.72 3.29 20.68
N GLY A 70 2.42 4.50 20.20
CA GLY A 70 2.24 5.67 21.09
C GLY A 70 0.98 5.58 21.94
N MET A 71 -0.01 4.81 21.49
CA MET A 71 -1.22 4.51 22.27
C MET A 71 -1.08 3.26 23.15
N ALA A 72 -0.01 2.47 23.03
CA ALA A 72 0.15 1.20 23.74
C ALA A 72 0.15 1.38 25.27
N GLY A 73 0.61 2.54 25.76
CA GLY A 73 0.50 2.92 27.17
C GLY A 73 -0.95 3.14 27.60
N ALA A 74 -1.78 3.77 26.75
CA ALA A 74 -3.20 3.99 26.99
C ALA A 74 -4.05 2.71 26.80
N ALA A 75 -3.55 1.74 26.02
CA ALA A 75 -4.18 0.44 25.85
C ALA A 75 -3.96 -0.51 27.05
N LYS A 76 -3.08 -0.16 28.01
CA LYS A 76 -2.87 -0.97 29.23
C LYS A 76 -4.13 -0.96 30.08
N GLY A 77 -4.79 -2.12 30.16
CA GLY A 77 -6.06 -2.30 30.89
C GLY A 77 -7.29 -2.35 30.00
N MET A 78 -7.14 -2.18 28.68
CA MET A 78 -8.22 -2.40 27.73
C MET A 78 -8.43 -3.89 27.45
N GLU A 79 -9.67 -4.26 27.16
CA GLU A 79 -9.99 -5.56 26.61
C GLU A 79 -9.30 -5.75 25.24
N ARG A 80 -8.83 -6.97 24.96
CA ARG A 80 -8.11 -7.29 23.71
C ARG A 80 -8.89 -6.85 22.46
N ALA A 81 -10.20 -7.07 22.42
CA ALA A 81 -11.03 -6.68 21.28
C ALA A 81 -11.01 -5.16 21.02
N SER A 82 -11.04 -4.35 22.07
CA SER A 82 -10.95 -2.89 21.96
C SER A 82 -9.56 -2.44 21.49
N ALA A 83 -8.50 -3.10 21.94
CA ALA A 83 -7.15 -2.84 21.45
C ALA A 83 -6.99 -3.22 19.95
N ASP A 84 -7.63 -4.30 19.50
CA ASP A 84 -7.63 -4.69 18.09
C ASP A 84 -8.34 -3.64 17.21
N TYR A 85 -9.44 -3.05 17.69
CA TYR A 85 -10.09 -1.93 17.00
C TYR A 85 -9.18 -0.70 16.88
N MET A 86 -8.44 -0.35 17.94
CA MET A 86 -7.47 0.75 17.86
C MET A 86 -6.37 0.47 16.82
N GLY A 87 -5.90 -0.78 16.75
CA GLY A 87 -4.95 -1.20 15.72
C GLY A 87 -5.51 -1.08 14.31
N MET A 88 -6.75 -1.52 14.09
CA MET A 88 -7.44 -1.36 12.80
C MET A 88 -7.66 0.11 12.44
N LEU A 89 -8.08 0.97 13.38
CA LEU A 89 -8.21 2.41 13.15
C LEU A 89 -6.88 3.07 12.78
N ALA A 90 -5.78 2.68 13.45
CA ALA A 90 -4.44 3.13 13.11
C ALA A 90 -4.05 2.78 11.66
N THR A 91 -4.44 1.61 11.15
CA THR A 91 -4.22 1.26 9.73
C THR A 91 -5.01 2.18 8.79
N VAL A 92 -6.25 2.53 9.15
CA VAL A 92 -7.08 3.46 8.36
C VAL A 92 -6.47 4.87 8.34
N MET A 93 -5.96 5.36 9.47
CA MET A 93 -5.29 6.66 9.55
C MET A 93 -4.08 6.73 8.61
N ASN A 94 -3.22 5.71 8.62
CA ASN A 94 -2.09 5.62 7.70
C ASN A 94 -2.53 5.50 6.24
N ALA A 95 -3.61 4.77 5.99
CA ALA A 95 -4.16 4.60 4.66
C ALA A 95 -4.67 5.91 4.06
N LEU A 96 -5.35 6.73 4.87
CA LEU A 96 -5.80 8.07 4.48
C LEU A 96 -4.62 9.02 4.23
N ALA A 97 -3.59 8.98 5.09
CA ALA A 97 -2.39 9.77 4.88
C ALA A 97 -1.68 9.41 3.55
N MET A 98 -1.59 8.11 3.25
CA MET A 98 -1.05 7.64 1.97
C MET A 98 -1.94 8.05 0.79
N GLN A 99 -3.28 7.93 0.90
CA GLN A 99 -4.20 8.40 -0.13
C GLN A 99 -3.96 9.89 -0.42
N ASN A 100 -3.89 10.73 0.61
CA ASN A 100 -3.63 12.16 0.46
C ASN A 100 -2.28 12.43 -0.23
N ALA A 101 -1.22 11.70 0.14
CA ALA A 101 0.09 11.83 -0.50
C ALA A 101 0.11 11.39 -1.97
N ILE A 102 -0.72 10.40 -2.33
CA ILE A 102 -0.90 9.99 -3.73
C ILE A 102 -1.67 11.05 -4.52
N GLU A 103 -2.76 11.56 -3.94
CA GLU A 103 -3.63 12.56 -4.57
C GLU A 103 -2.91 13.90 -4.74
N SER A 104 -2.06 14.31 -3.79
CA SER A 104 -1.24 15.52 -3.90
C SER A 104 -0.23 15.47 -5.06
N LEU A 105 0.20 14.27 -5.46
CA LEU A 105 1.07 14.02 -6.62
C LEU A 105 0.29 13.80 -7.93
N GLY A 106 -1.01 14.08 -7.95
CA GLY A 106 -1.89 13.92 -9.12
C GLY A 106 -2.31 12.47 -9.39
N GLY A 107 -2.04 11.57 -8.44
CA GLY A 107 -2.52 10.20 -8.46
C GLY A 107 -4.00 10.07 -8.07
N TYR A 108 -4.52 8.86 -8.19
CA TYR A 108 -5.85 8.51 -7.68
C TYR A 108 -5.76 7.23 -6.85
N ALA A 109 -6.26 7.30 -5.62
CA ALA A 109 -6.37 6.17 -4.71
C ALA A 109 -7.69 6.19 -3.93
N ARG A 110 -8.07 5.02 -3.40
CA ARG A 110 -9.21 4.87 -2.49
C ARG A 110 -8.83 3.97 -1.33
N VAL A 111 -9.17 4.38 -0.12
CA VAL A 111 -9.04 3.55 1.08
C VAL A 111 -10.22 2.59 1.19
N LEU A 112 -9.94 1.33 1.51
CA LEU A 112 -10.94 0.35 1.93
C LEU A 112 -10.70 -0.04 3.39
N SER A 113 -11.75 -0.11 4.19
CA SER A 113 -11.67 -0.45 5.61
C SER A 113 -12.61 -1.60 5.97
N ALA A 114 -12.11 -2.57 6.75
CA ALA A 114 -12.93 -3.60 7.39
C ALA A 114 -13.91 -3.01 8.41
N ILE A 115 -13.58 -1.88 9.04
CA ILE A 115 -14.50 -1.13 9.91
C ILE A 115 -15.39 -0.24 9.02
N PRO A 116 -16.72 -0.41 9.03
CA PRO A 116 -17.62 0.43 8.24
C PRO A 116 -17.56 1.90 8.71
N MET A 117 -17.12 2.80 7.82
CA MET A 117 -17.07 4.24 8.09
C MET A 117 -17.26 5.02 6.79
N VAL A 118 -18.48 4.97 6.25
CA VAL A 118 -18.81 5.42 4.88
C VAL A 118 -18.51 6.90 4.58
N THR A 119 -18.43 7.75 5.60
CA THR A 119 -18.05 9.16 5.44
C THR A 119 -16.55 9.36 5.26
N VAL A 120 -15.74 8.35 5.61
CA VAL A 120 -14.27 8.41 5.63
C VAL A 120 -13.67 7.55 4.52
N CYS A 121 -14.15 6.32 4.33
CA CYS A 121 -13.63 5.41 3.32
C CYS A 121 -14.66 4.38 2.83
N GLU A 122 -14.32 3.67 1.74
CA GLU A 122 -15.18 2.62 1.20
C GLU A 122 -15.17 1.40 2.15
N PRO A 123 -16.33 0.77 2.42
CA PRO A 123 -16.34 -0.46 3.19
C PRO A 123 -15.64 -1.59 2.42
N TYR A 124 -14.79 -2.33 3.11
CA TYR A 124 -14.20 -3.55 2.59
C TYR A 124 -15.28 -4.64 2.48
N ILE A 125 -15.60 -5.00 1.25
CA ILE A 125 -16.48 -6.14 0.96
C ILE A 125 -15.66 -7.15 0.18
N ARG A 126 -15.30 -8.29 0.78
CA ARG A 126 -14.42 -9.33 0.21
C ARG A 126 -14.66 -9.60 -1.30
N ARG A 127 -15.93 -9.84 -1.69
CA ARG A 127 -16.32 -10.08 -3.10
C ARG A 127 -16.06 -8.89 -4.02
N ARG A 128 -16.27 -7.66 -3.54
CA ARG A 128 -16.01 -6.42 -4.29
C ARG A 128 -14.52 -6.11 -4.34
N ALA A 129 -13.82 -6.30 -3.21
CA ALA A 129 -12.39 -6.10 -3.10
C ALA A 129 -11.62 -6.99 -4.08
N MET A 130 -12.03 -8.25 -4.28
CA MET A 130 -11.42 -9.09 -5.33
C MET A 130 -11.53 -8.44 -6.72
N ARG A 131 -12.72 -8.01 -7.12
CA ARG A 131 -12.89 -7.31 -8.42
C ARG A 131 -12.15 -5.97 -8.47
N GLN A 132 -12.02 -5.28 -7.35
CA GLN A 132 -11.40 -3.96 -7.27
C GLN A 132 -9.87 -4.03 -7.20
N VAL A 133 -9.29 -5.02 -6.53
CA VAL A 133 -7.86 -5.35 -6.57
C VAL A 133 -7.45 -5.74 -8.00
N LEU A 134 -8.38 -6.34 -8.75
CA LEU A 134 -8.24 -6.61 -10.19
C LEU A 134 -8.55 -5.38 -11.08
N ALA A 135 -9.14 -4.33 -10.53
CA ALA A 135 -9.40 -3.09 -11.24
C ALA A 135 -8.17 -2.16 -11.15
N ARG A 136 -8.02 -1.24 -12.11
CA ARG A 136 -6.82 -0.40 -12.29
C ARG A 136 -6.61 0.68 -11.21
N ASP A 137 -7.24 0.56 -10.05
CA ASP A 137 -7.22 1.56 -9.00
C ASP A 137 -6.23 1.21 -7.89
N LEU A 138 -5.51 2.21 -7.40
CA LEU A 138 -4.65 2.07 -6.24
C LEU A 138 -5.50 2.03 -4.98
N LYS A 139 -5.43 0.91 -4.26
CA LYS A 139 -6.23 0.69 -3.05
C LYS A 139 -5.33 0.59 -1.83
N VAL A 140 -5.73 1.17 -0.71
CA VAL A 140 -5.05 0.96 0.58
C VAL A 140 -5.98 0.19 1.51
N MET A 141 -5.50 -0.93 2.05
CA MET A 141 -6.28 -1.86 2.87
C MET A 141 -5.64 -2.08 4.24
N ASP A 142 -6.44 -2.53 5.20
CA ASP A 142 -5.97 -3.05 6.48
C ASP A 142 -5.40 -4.49 6.37
N ALA A 143 -4.93 -5.03 7.49
CA ALA A 143 -4.26 -6.33 7.56
C ALA A 143 -5.10 -7.52 7.02
N SER A 144 -6.42 -7.39 6.89
CA SER A 144 -7.31 -8.42 6.32
C SER A 144 -7.06 -8.70 4.83
N ALA A 145 -6.36 -7.80 4.13
CA ALA A 145 -5.99 -7.97 2.73
C ALA A 145 -5.06 -9.17 2.48
N ILE A 146 -4.25 -9.56 3.47
CA ILE A 146 -3.34 -10.72 3.33
C ILE A 146 -4.14 -12.02 3.14
N ALA A 147 -5.22 -12.19 3.91
CA ALA A 147 -6.09 -13.35 3.79
C ALA A 147 -6.78 -13.40 2.41
N LEU A 148 -7.24 -12.24 1.91
CA LEU A 148 -7.83 -12.14 0.57
C LEU A 148 -6.87 -12.60 -0.53
N MET A 149 -5.60 -12.19 -0.44
CA MET A 149 -4.60 -12.52 -1.46
C MET A 149 -4.27 -14.01 -1.47
N ARG A 150 -4.10 -14.62 -0.29
CA ARG A 150 -3.89 -16.07 -0.16
C ARG A 150 -5.03 -16.86 -0.77
N ASP A 151 -6.27 -16.50 -0.45
CA ASP A 151 -7.47 -17.20 -0.94
C ASP A 151 -7.63 -17.16 -2.48
N ASN A 152 -6.90 -16.27 -3.16
CA ASN A 152 -7.06 -16.04 -4.61
C ASN A 152 -5.75 -16.15 -5.38
N ALA A 153 -4.73 -16.78 -4.79
CA ALA A 153 -3.42 -16.99 -5.39
C ALA A 153 -2.81 -15.70 -5.99
N ILE A 154 -3.06 -14.55 -5.34
CA ILE A 154 -2.42 -13.29 -5.73
C ILE A 154 -1.07 -13.21 -5.01
N PRO A 155 0.06 -13.15 -5.73
CA PRO A 155 1.37 -13.13 -5.10
C PRO A 155 1.52 -11.93 -4.16
N ILE A 156 1.91 -12.21 -2.91
CA ILE A 156 2.28 -11.17 -1.95
C ILE A 156 3.78 -10.97 -2.09
N VAL A 157 4.19 -9.76 -2.50
CA VAL A 157 5.60 -9.44 -2.69
C VAL A 157 6.05 -8.58 -1.53
N VAL A 158 6.86 -9.16 -0.65
CA VAL A 158 7.42 -8.49 0.53
C VAL A 158 8.82 -8.00 0.19
N PHE A 159 9.06 -6.71 0.36
CA PHE A 159 10.38 -6.10 0.16
C PHE A 159 10.55 -4.88 1.06
N SER A 160 11.81 -4.43 1.19
CA SER A 160 12.13 -3.20 1.92
C SER A 160 12.03 -1.99 1.00
N ILE A 161 11.17 -1.03 1.35
CA ILE A 161 10.97 0.22 0.60
C ILE A 161 11.91 1.35 1.04
N HIS A 162 12.84 1.10 1.98
CA HIS A 162 13.74 2.14 2.49
C HIS A 162 14.71 2.68 1.42
N LYS A 163 15.06 1.87 0.43
CA LYS A 163 15.89 2.29 -0.70
C LYS A 163 15.01 2.86 -1.80
N ARG A 164 15.32 4.09 -2.24
CA ARG A 164 14.62 4.71 -3.38
C ARG A 164 14.69 3.80 -4.61
N GLY A 165 13.55 3.57 -5.24
CA GLY A 165 13.43 2.75 -6.45
C GLY A 165 13.32 1.24 -6.18
N ALA A 166 13.28 0.82 -4.92
CA ALA A 166 13.13 -0.59 -4.55
C ALA A 166 11.87 -1.20 -5.15
N LEU A 167 10.74 -0.47 -5.17
CA LEU A 167 9.52 -0.99 -5.76
C LEU A 167 9.69 -1.26 -7.27
N ALA A 168 10.32 -0.34 -8.00
CA ALA A 168 10.57 -0.48 -9.44
C ALA A 168 11.49 -1.67 -9.75
N ASP A 169 12.54 -1.87 -8.95
CA ASP A 169 13.43 -3.01 -9.07
C ASP A 169 12.68 -4.33 -8.80
N VAL A 170 11.83 -4.37 -7.78
CA VAL A 170 11.08 -5.56 -7.41
C VAL A 170 10.04 -5.94 -8.47
N ILE A 171 9.24 -4.99 -8.96
CA ILE A 171 8.22 -5.27 -10.00
C ILE A 171 8.83 -5.69 -11.34
N SER A 172 10.06 -5.23 -11.63
CA SER A 172 10.83 -5.62 -12.82
C SER A 172 11.63 -6.91 -12.62
N GLY A 173 11.62 -7.47 -11.41
CA GLY A 173 12.30 -8.74 -11.10
C GLY A 173 13.79 -8.63 -10.80
N ARG A 174 14.33 -7.42 -10.68
CA ARG A 174 15.74 -7.15 -10.36
C ARG A 174 15.98 -6.89 -8.87
N GLY A 175 14.93 -6.58 -8.12
CA GLY A 175 14.99 -6.21 -6.71
C GLY A 175 14.91 -7.40 -5.76
N ILE A 176 15.52 -7.26 -4.58
CA ILE A 176 15.42 -8.22 -3.49
C ILE A 176 13.99 -8.19 -2.95
N SER A 177 13.32 -9.33 -3.01
CA SER A 177 11.98 -9.52 -2.46
C SER A 177 11.76 -10.96 -2.07
N THR A 178 10.85 -11.17 -1.13
CA THR A 178 10.28 -12.49 -0.82
C THR A 178 8.91 -12.54 -1.47
N THR A 179 8.69 -13.49 -2.36
CA THR A 179 7.36 -13.78 -2.89
C THR A 179 6.72 -14.84 -2.00
N ILE A 180 5.53 -14.55 -1.49
CA ILE A 180 4.66 -15.53 -0.85
C ILE A 180 3.61 -15.90 -1.88
N SER A 181 3.68 -17.13 -2.34
CA SER A 181 2.73 -17.76 -3.25
C SER A 181 2.52 -19.19 -2.73
N ASP A 182 1.33 -19.46 -2.20
CA ASP A 182 0.88 -20.82 -1.91
C ASP A 182 0.32 -21.45 -3.21
#